data_AF-X0WH30-F1
#
_entry.id   AF-X0WH30-F1
#
_cell.length_a   1.000
_cell.length_b   1.000
_cell.length_c   1.000
_cell.angle_alpha   90.00
_cell.angle_beta   90.00
_cell.angle_gamma   90.00
#
_symmetry.space_group_name_H-M   'P 1'
#
loop_
_entity.id
_entity.type
_entity.pdbx_description
1 polymer ?
#
loop_
_entity_poly.entity_id
_entity_poly.type
_entity_poly.pdbx_seq_one_letter_code
_entity_poly.pdbx_strand_id
1 'polypeptide(L)'
;MQELFNPHNRRFRYPFINCTNCGPRFTIINDIPYDREKTTMNIFKMCPKCQSEYENIEDRRYHAQPNACVDCGPQVSLYQNKKRLEDIDSIEEAVKLFKKGKIGAIKGLGGFHLACDATNNKVVARLRRLKNRETKPFALMSPDLEKINQYCEVKKKEEEWLINQSRPVVLLKKKKNNLISPLVAPNNNCLGVMLPYTPL
;
A
#
# COMPACT_ATOMS: atom_id res chain seq x y z
N MET A 1 1.53 10.77 7.69
CA MET A 1 2.53 9.70 7.83
C MET A 1 3.20 9.69 9.19
N GLN A 2 3.62 10.84 9.76
CA GLN A 2 4.25 10.87 11.09
C GLN A 2 3.45 10.14 12.19
N GLU A 3 2.13 10.32 12.25
CA GLU A 3 1.27 9.63 13.23
C GLU A 3 1.31 8.09 13.14
N LEU A 4 1.48 7.53 11.93
CA LEU A 4 1.55 6.08 11.73
C LEU A 4 2.79 5.48 12.40
N PHE A 5 3.88 6.24 12.45
CA PHE A 5 5.17 5.78 12.97
C PHE A 5 5.51 6.38 14.35
N ASN A 6 4.59 7.13 14.98
CA ASN A 6 4.79 7.67 16.32
C ASN A 6 4.24 6.69 17.38
N PRO A 7 5.10 6.10 18.24
CA PRO A 7 4.67 5.14 19.28
C PRO A 7 3.67 5.71 20.29
N HIS A 8 3.66 7.04 20.49
CA HIS A 8 2.73 7.71 21.40
C HIS A 8 1.37 8.03 20.76
N ASN A 9 1.22 7.82 19.44
CA ASN A 9 -0.04 8.06 18.77
C ASN A 9 -0.95 6.83 18.89
N ARG A 10 -2.24 7.06 19.14
CA ARG A 10 -3.25 5.98 19.23
C ARG A 10 -3.42 5.15 17.96
N ARG A 11 -2.95 5.65 16.82
CA ARG A 11 -2.96 5.00 15.51
C ARG A 11 -1.55 4.53 15.09
N PHE A 12 -0.64 4.35 16.03
CA PHE A 12 0.67 3.76 15.77
C PHE A 12 0.51 2.42 15.04
N ARG A 13 1.17 2.28 13.88
CA ARG A 13 1.11 1.12 12.97
C ARG A 13 -0.30 0.74 12.50
N TYR A 14 -1.30 1.63 12.61
CA TYR A 14 -2.67 1.35 12.16
C TYR A 14 -2.81 1.45 10.63
N PRO A 15 -3.08 0.34 9.90
CA PRO A 15 -2.94 0.29 8.43
C PRO A 15 -4.00 1.06 7.63
N PHE A 16 -5.03 1.56 8.31
CA PHE A 16 -6.14 2.29 7.68
C PHE A 16 -6.22 3.74 8.17
N ILE A 17 -5.13 4.27 8.75
CA ILE A 17 -5.06 5.68 9.16
C ILE A 17 -5.31 6.61 7.98
N ASN A 18 -6.21 7.58 8.18
CA ASN A 18 -6.50 8.64 7.22
C ASN A 18 -6.86 9.93 7.98
N CYS A 19 -7.11 11.00 7.21
CA CYS A 19 -7.66 12.27 7.67
C CYS A 19 -8.54 12.88 6.57
N THR A 20 -9.13 14.05 6.82
CA THR A 20 -10.00 14.72 5.84
C THR A 20 -9.30 15.06 4.52
N ASN A 21 -7.97 15.14 4.52
CA ASN A 21 -7.15 15.48 3.35
C ASN A 21 -6.54 14.26 2.61
N CYS A 22 -6.71 13.04 3.12
CA CYS A 22 -6.14 11.85 2.49
C CYS A 22 -6.97 10.57 2.70
N GLY A 23 -6.48 9.45 2.17
CA GLY A 23 -7.14 8.15 2.26
C GLY A 23 -8.16 7.93 1.14
N PRO A 24 -8.89 6.80 1.20
CA PRO A 24 -9.82 6.42 0.14
C PRO A 24 -10.99 7.41 0.03
N ARG A 25 -11.43 7.62 -1.22
CA ARG A 25 -12.62 8.42 -1.56
C ARG A 25 -13.49 7.61 -2.51
N PHE A 26 -13.33 7.81 -3.82
CA PHE A 26 -14.13 7.14 -4.86
C PHE A 26 -14.25 5.62 -4.66
N THR A 27 -13.18 4.94 -4.24
CA THR A 27 -13.15 3.48 -4.07
C THR A 27 -14.01 2.93 -2.92
N ILE A 28 -14.52 3.79 -2.03
CA ILE A 28 -15.33 3.39 -0.87
C ILE A 28 -16.70 4.06 -0.83
N ILE A 29 -16.98 4.99 -1.74
CA ILE A 29 -18.27 5.69 -1.81
C ILE A 29 -19.25 4.78 -2.55
N ASN A 30 -20.38 4.47 -1.90
CA ASN A 30 -21.46 3.72 -2.51
C ASN A 30 -22.45 4.65 -3.21
N ASP A 31 -22.71 5.83 -2.64
CA ASP A 31 -23.70 6.79 -3.14
C ASP A 31 -23.43 8.22 -2.60
N ILE A 32 -24.14 9.22 -3.14
CA ILE A 32 -24.10 10.63 -2.71
C ILE A 32 -25.35 11.01 -1.90
N PRO A 33 -25.29 11.98 -0.95
CA PRO A 33 -24.15 12.79 -0.58
C PRO A 33 -23.04 12.01 0.14
N TYR A 34 -21.82 12.54 0.14
CA TYR A 34 -20.66 11.90 0.77
C TYR A 34 -20.79 11.89 2.29
N ASP A 35 -21.33 10.81 2.81
CA ASP A 35 -21.54 10.56 4.23
C ASP A 35 -21.16 9.11 4.57
N ARG A 36 -20.70 8.87 5.80
CA ARG A 36 -20.21 7.57 6.26
C ARG A 36 -21.21 6.45 6.00
N GLU A 37 -22.49 6.70 6.22
CA GLU A 37 -23.58 5.72 5.99
C GLU A 37 -23.65 5.24 4.53
N LYS A 38 -23.27 6.10 3.59
CA LYS A 38 -23.20 5.83 2.15
C LYS A 38 -21.80 5.44 1.68
N THR A 39 -20.95 4.94 2.59
CA THR A 39 -19.64 4.36 2.26
C THR A 39 -19.50 2.93 2.73
N THR A 40 -18.46 2.23 2.30
CA THR A 40 -18.08 0.92 2.85
C THR A 40 -17.69 0.97 4.34
N MET A 41 -17.57 2.16 4.93
CA MET A 41 -17.26 2.35 6.35
C MET A 41 -18.52 2.31 7.24
N ASN A 42 -19.72 2.22 6.66
CA ASN A 42 -21.00 2.21 7.38
C ASN A 42 -21.14 1.07 8.40
N ILE A 43 -20.56 -0.10 8.14
CA ILE A 43 -20.56 -1.25 9.06
C ILE A 43 -19.64 -1.06 10.28
N PHE A 44 -18.72 -0.09 10.24
CA PHE A 44 -17.78 0.20 11.30
C PHE A 44 -18.28 1.37 12.16
N LYS A 45 -18.93 1.08 13.29
CA LYS A 45 -19.40 2.13 14.22
C LYS A 45 -18.21 2.81 14.91
N MET A 46 -18.14 4.14 14.88
CA MET A 46 -17.04 4.87 15.51
C MET A 46 -17.03 4.67 17.03
N CYS A 47 -15.85 4.43 17.61
CA CYS A 47 -15.70 4.45 19.07
C CYS A 47 -15.75 5.89 19.59
N PRO A 48 -15.96 6.11 20.90
CA PRO A 48 -16.09 7.46 21.48
C PRO A 48 -14.93 8.40 21.13
N LYS A 49 -13.70 7.90 21.10
CA LYS A 49 -12.50 8.69 20.74
C LYS A 49 -12.47 9.09 19.27
N CYS A 50 -12.97 8.25 18.37
CA CYS A 50 -13.08 8.59 16.94
C CYS A 50 -14.24 9.56 16.70
N GLN A 51 -15.34 9.41 17.44
CA GLN A 51 -16.47 10.32 17.38
C GLN A 51 -16.08 11.73 17.85
N SER A 52 -15.36 11.85 18.97
CA SER A 52 -14.92 13.14 19.48
C SER A 52 -14.01 13.89 18.50
N GLU A 53 -13.11 13.19 17.80
CA GLU A 53 -12.29 13.81 16.74
C GLU A 53 -13.12 14.15 15.49
N TYR A 54 -14.17 13.38 15.19
CA TYR A 54 -15.04 13.62 14.04
C TYR A 54 -15.89 14.88 14.23
N GLU A 55 -16.29 15.18 15.47
CA GLU A 55 -17.12 16.32 15.86
C GLU A 55 -16.31 17.58 16.23
N ASN A 56 -15.02 17.44 16.56
CA ASN A 56 -14.17 18.56 16.93
C ASN A 56 -13.62 19.29 15.69
N ILE A 57 -14.04 20.54 15.48
CA ILE A 57 -13.61 21.39 14.36
C ILE A 57 -12.10 21.69 14.35
N GLU A 58 -11.44 21.67 15.50
CA GLU A 58 -9.99 21.88 15.62
C GLU A 58 -9.20 20.61 15.28
N ASP A 59 -9.85 19.44 15.22
CA ASP A 59 -9.18 18.20 14.85
C ASP A 59 -9.08 18.06 13.33
N ARG A 60 -7.92 17.62 12.86
CA ARG A 60 -7.67 17.31 11.44
C ARG A 60 -8.57 16.20 10.87
N ARG A 61 -9.33 15.50 11.72
CA ARG A 61 -10.30 14.46 11.37
C ARG A 61 -11.75 14.92 11.51
N TYR A 62 -11.97 16.21 11.71
CA TYR A 62 -13.30 16.81 11.61
C TYR A 62 -13.96 16.40 10.28
N HIS A 63 -15.14 15.79 10.38
CA HIS A 63 -15.89 15.22 9.25
C HIS A 63 -15.11 14.26 8.33
N ALA A 64 -14.06 13.59 8.83
CA ALA A 64 -13.40 12.53 8.09
C ALA A 64 -14.32 11.29 8.05
N GLN A 65 -15.12 11.16 6.98
CA GLN A 65 -16.06 10.04 6.82
C GLN A 65 -15.43 8.65 7.02
N PRO A 66 -14.19 8.36 6.56
CA PRO A 66 -13.55 7.07 6.79
C PRO A 66 -12.73 7.02 8.09
N ASN A 67 -12.98 7.90 9.06
CA ASN A 67 -12.27 7.91 10.33
C ASN A 67 -12.42 6.57 11.06
N ALA A 68 -11.30 6.04 11.56
CA ALA A 68 -11.24 4.80 12.29
C ALA A 68 -9.94 4.70 13.12
N CYS A 69 -9.92 3.78 14.07
CA CYS A 69 -8.74 3.35 14.82
C CYS A 69 -8.74 1.83 14.97
N VAL A 70 -7.77 1.29 15.72
CA VAL A 70 -7.68 -0.15 16.01
C VAL A 70 -8.92 -0.70 16.72
N ASP A 71 -9.65 0.13 17.49
CA ASP A 71 -10.80 -0.34 18.27
C ASP A 71 -12.09 -0.48 17.44
N CYS A 72 -12.28 0.40 16.44
CA CYS A 72 -13.54 0.49 15.69
C CYS A 72 -13.42 0.22 14.19
N GLY A 73 -12.20 0.12 13.69
CA GLY A 73 -11.92 0.08 12.26
C GLY A 73 -11.69 -1.31 11.69
N PRO A 74 -11.48 -1.37 10.36
CA PRO A 74 -11.05 -2.59 9.70
C PRO A 74 -9.72 -3.10 10.24
N GLN A 75 -9.55 -4.42 10.19
CA GLN A 75 -8.34 -5.13 10.61
C GLN A 75 -7.73 -5.87 9.43
N VAL A 76 -6.39 -6.00 9.45
CA VAL A 76 -5.67 -6.81 8.47
C VAL A 76 -5.78 -8.28 8.87
N SER A 77 -5.90 -9.16 7.89
CA SER A 77 -5.91 -10.61 8.12
C SER A 77 -5.05 -11.29 7.08
N LEU A 78 -4.23 -12.25 7.52
CA LEU A 78 -3.41 -13.08 6.66
C LEU A 78 -4.11 -14.41 6.39
N TYR A 79 -4.17 -14.80 5.11
CA TYR A 79 -4.71 -16.09 4.69
C TYR A 79 -3.61 -16.96 4.07
N GLN A 80 -3.57 -18.22 4.45
CA GLN A 80 -2.69 -19.23 3.87
C GLN A 80 -3.49 -20.52 3.62
N ASN A 81 -3.38 -21.09 2.41
CA ASN A 81 -4.11 -22.30 2.01
C ASN A 81 -5.63 -22.20 2.27
N LYS A 82 -6.23 -21.04 1.95
CA LYS A 82 -7.65 -20.71 2.18
C LYS A 82 -8.08 -20.67 3.65
N LYS A 83 -7.15 -20.76 4.61
CA LYS A 83 -7.41 -20.59 6.04
C LYS A 83 -6.91 -19.24 6.51
N ARG A 84 -7.70 -18.56 7.35
CA ARG A 84 -7.26 -17.38 8.08
C ARG A 84 -6.28 -17.83 9.16
N LEU A 85 -5.15 -17.12 9.28
CA LEU A 85 -4.26 -17.29 10.41
C LEU A 85 -4.75 -16.41 11.56
N GLU A 86 -4.94 -17.00 12.72
CA GLU A 86 -5.42 -16.36 13.95
C GLU A 86 -4.27 -16.13 14.93
N ASP A 87 -4.46 -15.23 15.90
CA ASP A 87 -3.51 -14.95 16.98
C ASP A 87 -2.07 -14.58 16.53
N ILE A 88 -1.95 -13.90 15.38
CA ILE A 88 -0.68 -13.41 14.84
C ILE A 88 -0.76 -11.95 14.42
N ASP A 89 0.40 -11.25 14.44
CA ASP A 89 0.56 -10.03 13.66
C ASP A 89 0.62 -10.40 12.17
N SER A 90 -0.50 -10.19 11.48
CA SER A 90 -0.67 -10.51 10.06
C SER A 90 0.34 -9.80 9.16
N ILE A 91 0.76 -8.58 9.51
CA ILE A 91 1.70 -7.79 8.70
C ILE A 91 3.12 -8.33 8.91
N GLU A 92 3.53 -8.54 10.17
CA GLU A 92 4.86 -9.08 10.46
C GLU A 92 5.06 -10.48 9.87
N GLU A 93 4.05 -11.34 9.95
CA GLU A 93 4.11 -12.66 9.34
C GLU A 93 4.13 -12.58 7.80
N ALA A 94 3.35 -11.68 7.20
CA ALA A 94 3.42 -11.46 5.75
C ALA A 94 4.82 -11.01 5.31
N VAL A 95 5.46 -10.09 6.06
CA VAL A 95 6.84 -9.65 5.80
C VAL A 95 7.82 -10.83 5.90
N LYS A 96 7.70 -11.68 6.93
CA LYS A 96 8.53 -12.89 7.07
C LYS A 96 8.35 -13.84 5.88
N LEU A 97 7.11 -14.03 5.41
CA LEU A 97 6.81 -14.87 4.24
C LEU A 97 7.40 -14.30 2.95
N PHE A 98 7.29 -12.98 2.73
CA PHE A 98 7.92 -12.32 1.57
C PHE A 98 9.45 -12.47 1.61
N LYS A 99 10.08 -12.28 2.76
CA LYS A 99 11.53 -12.52 2.95
C LYS A 99 11.93 -13.97 2.69
N LYS A 100 11.04 -14.94 2.95
CA LYS A 100 11.21 -16.36 2.59
C LYS A 100 10.93 -16.66 1.11
N GLY A 101 10.71 -15.64 0.27
CA GLY A 101 10.47 -15.80 -1.17
C GLY A 101 9.07 -16.32 -1.52
N LYS A 102 8.08 -16.10 -0.64
CA LYS A 102 6.67 -16.39 -0.98
C LYS A 102 6.09 -15.27 -1.86
N ILE A 103 5.04 -15.63 -2.60
CA ILE A 103 4.22 -14.72 -3.39
C ILE A 103 2.90 -14.56 -2.66
N GLY A 104 2.41 -13.33 -2.51
CA GLY A 104 1.19 -13.02 -1.78
C GLY A 104 0.27 -12.10 -2.58
N ALA A 105 -1.00 -12.09 -2.22
CA ALA A 105 -1.96 -11.10 -2.71
C ALA A 105 -2.22 -10.07 -1.60
N ILE A 106 -2.06 -8.78 -1.90
CA ILE A 106 -2.28 -7.68 -0.97
C ILE A 106 -3.51 -6.91 -1.43
N LYS A 107 -4.48 -6.70 -0.53
CA LYS A 107 -5.66 -5.86 -0.81
C LYS A 107 -5.25 -4.39 -0.68
N GLY A 108 -5.15 -3.70 -1.82
CA GLY A 108 -5.01 -2.24 -1.88
C GLY A 108 -6.36 -1.54 -1.91
N LEU A 109 -6.36 -0.23 -2.20
CA LEU A 109 -7.60 0.56 -2.30
C LEU A 109 -8.51 0.17 -3.47
N GLY A 110 -7.92 -0.09 -4.64
CA GLY A 110 -8.64 -0.35 -5.89
C GLY A 110 -8.75 -1.82 -6.28
N GLY A 111 -8.28 -2.75 -5.43
CA GLY A 111 -8.28 -4.18 -5.74
C GLY A 111 -7.10 -4.91 -5.12
N PHE A 112 -6.82 -6.11 -5.64
CA PHE A 112 -5.73 -6.96 -5.17
C PHE A 112 -4.50 -6.85 -6.06
N HIS A 113 -3.33 -6.78 -5.41
CA HIS A 113 -2.03 -6.79 -6.06
C HIS A 113 -1.33 -8.11 -5.75
N LEU A 114 -0.79 -8.79 -6.75
CA LEU A 114 0.16 -9.88 -6.52
C LEU A 114 1.54 -9.26 -6.25
N ALA A 115 2.11 -9.57 -5.10
CA ALA A 115 3.38 -9.04 -4.63
C ALA A 115 4.39 -10.17 -4.39
N CYS A 116 5.66 -9.85 -4.61
CA CYS A 116 6.80 -10.69 -4.27
C CYS A 116 8.07 -9.85 -4.20
N ASP A 117 9.15 -10.43 -3.66
CA ASP A 117 10.47 -9.81 -3.68
C ASP A 117 11.01 -9.71 -5.12
N ALA A 118 11.19 -8.47 -5.59
CA ALA A 118 11.68 -8.15 -6.93
C ALA A 118 13.18 -8.36 -7.13
N THR A 119 13.94 -8.54 -6.04
CA THR A 119 15.38 -8.83 -6.10
C THR A 119 15.67 -10.33 -6.27
N ASN A 120 14.66 -11.18 -6.04
CA ASN A 120 14.82 -12.63 -6.09
C ASN A 120 14.38 -13.20 -7.45
N ASN A 121 15.36 -13.53 -8.30
CA ASN A 121 15.14 -14.12 -9.64
C ASN A 121 14.19 -15.33 -9.63
N LYS A 122 14.35 -16.25 -8.67
CA LYS A 122 13.55 -17.48 -8.61
C LYS A 122 12.07 -17.18 -8.34
N VAL A 123 11.81 -16.18 -7.50
CA VAL A 123 10.46 -15.78 -7.09
C VAL A 123 9.76 -15.02 -8.22
N VAL A 124 10.46 -14.08 -8.87
CA VAL A 124 9.92 -13.35 -10.03
C VAL A 124 9.60 -14.31 -11.18
N ALA A 125 10.50 -15.27 -11.48
CA ALA A 125 10.25 -16.30 -12.49
C ALA A 125 9.02 -17.17 -12.15
N ARG A 126 8.85 -17.52 -10.87
CA ARG A 126 7.67 -18.26 -10.41
C ARG A 126 6.39 -17.44 -10.57
N LEU A 127 6.39 -16.15 -10.22
CA LEU A 127 5.22 -15.28 -10.40
C LEU A 127 4.81 -15.16 -11.88
N ARG A 128 5.78 -15.03 -12.80
CA ARG A 128 5.50 -15.00 -14.25
C ARG A 128 4.77 -16.25 -14.73
N ARG A 129 5.27 -17.42 -14.32
CA ARG A 129 4.65 -18.72 -14.66
C ARG A 129 3.22 -18.82 -14.11
N LEU A 130 3.02 -18.48 -12.83
CA LEU A 130 1.71 -18.53 -12.20
C LEU A 130 0.70 -17.57 -12.84
N LYS A 131 1.15 -16.40 -13.31
CA LYS A 131 0.30 -15.39 -13.95
C LYS A 131 0.16 -15.58 -15.46
N ASN A 132 0.85 -16.56 -16.04
CA ASN A 132 0.98 -16.72 -17.49
C ASN A 132 1.35 -15.41 -18.21
N ARG A 133 2.35 -14.69 -17.67
CA ARG A 133 2.78 -13.36 -18.14
C ARG A 133 4.27 -13.36 -18.44
N GLU A 134 4.61 -13.71 -19.68
CA GLU A 134 6.00 -13.98 -20.09
C GLU A 134 6.90 -12.75 -20.06
N THR A 135 6.56 -11.69 -20.80
CA THR A 135 7.48 -10.55 -21.02
C THR A 135 6.97 -9.23 -20.46
N LYS A 136 5.64 -9.05 -20.36
CA LYS A 136 5.06 -7.77 -19.95
C LYS A 136 5.62 -7.33 -18.58
N PRO A 137 6.23 -6.12 -18.46
CA PRO A 137 6.91 -5.68 -17.24
C PRO A 137 6.03 -5.71 -16.00
N PHE A 138 6.63 -5.96 -14.84
CA PHE A 138 5.99 -5.74 -13.54
C PHE A 138 6.26 -4.34 -13.01
N ALA A 139 5.29 -3.76 -12.32
CA ALA A 139 5.51 -2.57 -11.53
C ALA A 139 6.25 -2.93 -10.22
N LEU A 140 7.11 -2.03 -9.77
CA LEU A 140 7.86 -2.12 -8.53
C LEU A 140 7.34 -1.08 -7.55
N MET A 141 7.25 -1.47 -6.29
CA MET A 141 7.07 -0.52 -5.18
C MET A 141 8.38 -0.43 -4.41
N SER A 142 8.86 0.78 -4.19
CA SER A 142 10.08 1.07 -3.42
C SER A 142 9.73 1.90 -2.19
N PRO A 143 10.40 1.75 -1.03
CA PRO A 143 10.04 2.48 0.17
C PRO A 143 10.20 4.01 0.03
N ASP A 144 11.25 4.45 -0.65
CA ASP A 144 11.64 5.86 -0.75
C ASP A 144 12.45 6.14 -2.02
N LEU A 145 12.69 7.43 -2.29
CA LEU A 145 13.48 7.90 -3.43
C LEU A 145 14.96 7.49 -3.33
N GLU A 146 15.51 7.41 -2.12
CA GLU A 146 16.91 6.99 -1.92
C GLU A 146 17.13 5.58 -2.48
N LYS A 147 16.23 4.65 -2.15
CA LYS A 147 16.27 3.29 -2.65
C LYS A 147 16.03 3.23 -4.16
N ILE A 148 15.13 4.04 -4.71
CA ILE A 148 14.91 4.13 -6.17
C ILE A 148 16.20 4.55 -6.88
N ASN A 149 16.88 5.57 -6.34
CA ASN A 149 18.14 6.08 -6.89
C ASN A 149 19.27 5.04 -6.90
N GLN A 150 19.18 3.95 -6.11
CA GLN A 150 20.16 2.87 -6.17
C GLN A 150 20.04 2.02 -7.45
N TYR A 151 18.87 1.94 -8.09
CA TYR A 151 18.63 1.07 -9.24
C TYR A 151 18.07 1.76 -10.48
N CYS A 152 17.61 2.99 -10.37
CA CYS A 152 17.12 3.82 -11.47
C CYS A 152 17.81 5.18 -11.52
N GLU A 153 17.89 5.77 -12.71
CA GLU A 153 18.17 7.19 -12.89
C GLU A 153 16.84 7.95 -12.71
N VAL A 154 16.82 8.95 -11.82
CA VAL A 154 15.63 9.77 -11.54
C VAL A 154 15.92 11.21 -11.92
N LYS A 155 15.14 11.75 -12.86
CA LYS A 155 15.15 13.16 -13.25
C LYS A 155 14.18 13.95 -12.38
N LYS A 156 14.39 15.27 -12.29
CA LYS A 156 13.55 16.19 -11.51
C LYS A 156 12.04 16.03 -11.76
N LYS A 157 11.61 16.00 -13.03
CA LYS A 157 10.19 15.79 -13.38
C LYS A 157 9.66 14.41 -12.95
N GLU A 158 10.49 13.37 -13.01
CA GLU A 158 10.11 12.03 -12.62
C GLU A 158 9.96 11.93 -11.10
N GLU A 159 10.84 12.61 -10.35
CA GLU A 159 10.74 12.76 -8.90
C GLU A 159 9.44 13.45 -8.48
N GLU A 160 9.10 14.58 -9.12
CA GLU A 160 7.85 15.31 -8.90
C GLU A 160 6.62 14.39 -9.05
N TRP A 161 6.62 13.50 -10.05
CA TRP A 161 5.55 12.51 -10.23
C TRP A 161 5.55 11.42 -9.17
N LEU A 162 6.73 10.89 -8.79
CA LEU A 162 6.85 9.86 -7.74
C LEU A 162 6.33 10.36 -6.38
N ILE A 163 6.63 11.60 -6.02
CA ILE A 163 6.22 12.20 -4.74
C ILE A 163 4.78 12.72 -4.73
N ASN A 164 4.15 12.81 -5.90
CA ASN A 164 2.78 13.26 -6.04
C ASN A 164 1.81 12.41 -5.20
N GLN A 165 0.77 13.04 -4.66
CA GLN A 165 -0.25 12.37 -3.84
C GLN A 165 -0.97 11.22 -4.57
N SER A 166 -1.09 11.28 -5.91
CA SER A 166 -1.65 10.20 -6.73
C SER A 166 -0.77 8.94 -6.77
N ARG A 167 0.53 9.05 -6.41
CA ARG A 167 1.51 7.95 -6.35
C ARG A 167 1.48 7.05 -7.59
N PRO A 168 1.64 7.61 -8.81
CA PRO A 168 1.56 6.85 -10.03
C PRO A 168 2.75 5.89 -10.19
N VAL A 169 2.61 4.92 -11.09
CA VAL A 169 3.75 4.15 -11.59
C VAL A 169 4.46 4.99 -12.64
N VAL A 170 5.70 5.39 -12.36
CA VAL A 170 6.56 6.20 -13.24
C VAL A 170 7.57 5.29 -13.93
N LEU A 171 7.78 5.47 -15.23
CA LEU A 171 8.79 4.73 -15.98
C LEU A 171 10.15 5.42 -15.81
N LEU A 172 11.10 4.72 -15.20
CA LEU A 172 12.44 5.23 -14.92
C LEU A 172 13.48 4.42 -15.65
N LYS A 173 14.53 5.08 -16.17
CA LYS A 173 15.64 4.38 -16.82
C LYS A 173 16.40 3.54 -15.79
N LYS A 174 16.59 2.25 -16.08
CA LYS A 174 17.29 1.32 -15.19
C LYS A 174 18.81 1.55 -15.26
N LYS A 175 19.49 1.47 -14.11
CA LYS A 175 20.96 1.45 -14.05
C LYS A 175 21.47 0.07 -14.48
N LYS A 176 22.66 -0.01 -15.10
CA LYS A 176 23.21 -1.27 -15.66
C LYS A 176 23.43 -2.34 -14.59
N ASN A 177 24.04 -1.97 -13.47
CA ASN A 177 24.26 -2.85 -12.32
C ASN A 177 23.29 -2.46 -11.22
N ASN A 178 22.21 -3.22 -11.08
CA ASN A 178 21.22 -2.97 -10.06
C ASN A 178 20.76 -4.29 -9.41
N LEU A 179 20.15 -4.17 -8.23
CA LEU A 179 19.73 -5.29 -7.39
C LEU A 179 18.41 -5.93 -7.85
N ILE A 180 17.72 -5.35 -8.83
CA ILE A 180 16.43 -5.80 -9.31
C ILE A 180 16.63 -6.93 -10.32
N SER A 181 15.80 -7.98 -10.19
CA SER A 181 15.83 -9.10 -11.12
C SER A 181 15.63 -8.60 -12.57
N PRO A 182 16.46 -9.05 -13.54
CA PRO A 182 16.25 -8.73 -14.96
C PRO A 182 14.90 -9.27 -15.47
N LEU A 183 14.32 -10.25 -14.77
CA LEU A 183 13.00 -10.79 -15.07
C LEU A 183 11.86 -9.85 -14.70
N VAL A 184 12.09 -8.74 -13.99
CA VAL A 184 11.02 -7.75 -13.74
C VAL A 184 10.58 -7.06 -15.03
N ALA A 185 11.53 -6.70 -15.89
CA ALA A 185 11.28 -6.08 -17.19
C ALA A 185 12.28 -6.63 -18.25
N PRO A 186 12.06 -7.86 -18.75
CA PRO A 186 12.92 -8.47 -19.76
C PRO A 186 13.03 -7.59 -21.00
N ASN A 187 14.25 -7.41 -21.51
CA ASN A 187 14.54 -6.65 -22.73
C ASN A 187 14.00 -5.20 -22.74
N ASN A 188 13.79 -4.60 -21.56
CA ASN A 188 13.34 -3.21 -21.42
C ASN A 188 14.38 -2.39 -20.64
N ASN A 189 14.64 -1.17 -21.10
CA ASN A 189 15.58 -0.24 -20.45
C ASN A 189 14.95 0.57 -19.32
N CYS A 190 13.65 0.45 -19.12
CA CYS A 190 12.92 1.14 -18.06
C CYS A 190 12.30 0.16 -17.06
N LEU A 191 12.15 0.63 -15.82
CA LEU A 191 11.38 -0.02 -14.77
C LEU A 191 10.18 0.88 -14.44
N GLY A 192 9.00 0.28 -14.27
CA GLY A 192 7.86 0.99 -13.72
C GLY A 192 7.94 0.97 -12.20
N VAL A 193 8.05 2.14 -11.58
CA VAL A 193 8.29 2.29 -10.14
C VAL A 193 7.24 3.20 -9.52
N MET A 194 6.74 2.83 -8.35
CA MET A 194 5.85 3.65 -7.53
C MET A 194 6.33 3.69 -6.07
N LEU A 195 5.91 4.72 -5.34
CA LEU A 195 6.08 4.81 -3.89
C LEU A 195 4.84 4.30 -3.14
N PRO A 196 4.94 3.99 -1.84
CA PRO A 196 3.80 3.55 -1.05
C PRO A 196 2.71 4.63 -1.03
N TYR A 197 1.47 4.21 -1.22
CA TYR A 197 0.31 5.10 -1.39
C TYR A 197 -0.78 4.87 -0.34
N THR A 198 -0.68 3.78 0.42
CA THR A 198 -1.50 3.46 1.58
C THR A 198 -0.63 3.27 2.83
N PRO A 199 -1.22 3.31 4.04
CA PRO A 199 -0.48 3.01 5.27
C PRO A 199 -0.11 1.52 5.44
N LEU A 200 -0.90 0.58 4.88
CA LEU A 200 -0.55 -0.83 4.71
C LEU A 200 0.57 -0.99 3.67
#